data_AF-A0A2K3D6Z8-F1
#
_entry.id   AF-A0A2K3D6Z8-F1
#
_cell.length_a   1.000
_cell.length_b   1.000
_cell.length_c   1.000
_cell.angle_alpha   90.00
_cell.angle_beta   90.00
_cell.angle_gamma   90.00
#
_symmetry.space_group_name_H-M   'P 1'
#
loop_
_entity.id
_entity.type
_entity.pdbx_description
1 polymer ?
#
loop_
_entity_poly.entity_id
_entity_poly.type
_entity_poly.pdbx_seq_one_letter_code
_entity_poly.pdbx_strand_id
1 'polypeptide(L)'
;MESMRAAAVRVLLHCCAQDLERILRCNAPGEEHLALPLSAIALANHEPELAAGLYARPLEVLTLLDEATIPAQLEMKSAIEQGMEGQQAAAAVGGGAGQLLPVQCALNVCDNVHVRLVSLPTSLDPHPSPMRPPLARLGCSQLHQLLYVNGTVVRGGPVRVWESIQFFECSRCKEK
;
A
#
# COMPACT_ATOMS: atom_id res chain seq x y z
N MET A 1 3.46 -19.95 -1.89
CA MET A 1 2.90 -18.65 -2.31
C MET A 1 1.79 -18.18 -1.39
N GLU A 2 0.86 -19.05 -0.97
CA GLU A 2 -0.20 -18.68 -0.01
C GLU A 2 0.33 -18.16 1.33
N SER A 3 1.40 -18.79 1.87
CA SER A 3 2.06 -18.32 3.10
C SER A 3 2.57 -16.88 2.98
N MET A 4 3.14 -16.50 1.83
CA MET A 4 3.62 -15.14 1.56
C MET A 4 2.47 -14.15 1.40
N ARG A 5 1.36 -14.56 0.77
CA ARG A 5 0.14 -13.73 0.68
C ARG A 5 -0.42 -13.41 2.06
N ALA A 6 -0.53 -14.41 2.94
CA ALA A 6 -0.96 -14.21 4.32
C ALA A 6 0.01 -13.30 5.10
N ALA A 7 1.33 -13.47 4.90
CA ALA A 7 2.34 -12.61 5.51
C ALA A 7 2.21 -11.14 5.04
N ALA A 8 1.96 -10.92 3.75
CA ALA A 8 1.74 -9.58 3.21
C ALA A 8 0.55 -8.89 3.86
N VAL A 9 -0.60 -9.57 3.99
CA VAL A 9 -1.79 -9.01 4.67
C VAL A 9 -1.46 -8.63 6.11
N ARG A 10 -0.81 -9.52 6.88
CA ARG A 10 -0.40 -9.23 8.27
C ARG A 10 0.51 -8.00 8.37
N VAL A 11 1.48 -7.88 7.46
CA VAL A 11 2.39 -6.73 7.44
C VAL A 11 1.65 -5.44 7.15
N LEU A 12 0.73 -5.44 6.17
CA LEU A 12 -0.03 -4.24 5.84
C LEU A 12 -0.91 -3.80 7.02
N LEU A 13 -1.59 -4.75 7.67
CA LEU A 13 -2.40 -4.47 8.86
C LEU A 13 -1.57 -3.97 10.04
N HIS A 14 -0.36 -4.49 10.25
CA HIS A 14 0.47 -4.09 11.38
C HIS A 14 1.26 -2.81 11.12
N CYS A 15 1.94 -2.72 9.99
CA CYS A 15 2.87 -1.64 9.68
C CYS A 15 2.19 -0.42 9.03
N CYS A 16 1.05 -0.60 8.37
CA CYS A 16 0.36 0.45 7.61
C CYS A 16 -1.06 0.74 8.12
N ALA A 17 -1.40 0.33 9.36
CA ALA A 17 -2.76 0.44 9.91
C ALA A 17 -3.37 1.85 9.74
N GLN A 18 -2.62 2.88 10.11
CA GLN A 18 -3.10 4.27 10.09
C GLN A 18 -3.30 4.80 8.67
N ASP A 19 -2.46 4.37 7.72
CA ASP A 19 -2.59 4.77 6.32
C ASP A 19 -3.74 4.01 5.64
N LEU A 20 -3.92 2.72 5.95
CA LEU A 20 -5.08 1.93 5.52
C LEU A 20 -6.40 2.52 6.02
N GLU A 21 -6.46 2.93 7.28
CA GLU A 21 -7.65 3.59 7.83
C GLU A 21 -7.94 4.92 7.13
N ARG A 22 -6.91 5.71 6.81
CA ARG A 22 -7.05 6.95 6.02
C ARG A 22 -7.57 6.67 4.62
N ILE A 23 -7.09 5.61 3.97
CA ILE A 23 -7.57 5.16 2.65
C ILE A 23 -9.04 4.75 2.72
N LEU A 24 -9.43 3.94 3.71
CA LEU A 24 -10.81 3.46 3.87
C LEU A 24 -11.82 4.60 4.10
N ARG A 25 -11.37 5.67 4.76
CA ARG A 25 -12.18 6.88 5.00
C ARG A 25 -12.18 7.85 3.82
N CYS A 26 -11.39 7.57 2.79
CA CYS A 26 -11.34 8.42 1.61
C CYS A 26 -12.60 8.22 0.78
N ASN A 27 -13.33 9.31 0.53
CA ASN A 27 -14.41 9.36 -0.45
C ASN A 27 -13.85 9.73 -1.83
N ALA A 28 -12.77 9.06 -2.25
CA ALA A 28 -12.21 9.27 -3.57
C ALA A 28 -13.11 8.60 -4.63
N PRO A 29 -13.37 9.25 -5.78
CA PRO A 29 -13.96 8.57 -6.91
C PRO A 29 -13.05 7.40 -7.32
N GLY A 30 -13.62 6.28 -7.76
CA GLY A 30 -12.91 5.00 -7.98
C GLY A 30 -11.75 5.01 -8.99
N GLU A 31 -11.43 6.16 -9.60
CA GLU A 31 -10.36 6.33 -10.58
C GLU A 31 -9.04 6.86 -9.98
N GLU A 32 -9.02 7.30 -8.72
CA GLU A 32 -7.80 7.83 -8.09
C GLU A 32 -6.87 6.71 -7.61
N HIS A 33 -5.60 6.80 -8.00
CA HIS A 33 -4.54 5.91 -7.52
C HIS A 33 -4.00 6.40 -6.17
N LEU A 34 -4.12 5.56 -5.14
CA LEU A 34 -3.67 5.85 -3.79
C LEU A 34 -2.34 5.15 -3.49
N ALA A 35 -1.46 5.82 -2.76
CA ALA A 35 -0.17 5.28 -2.34
C ALA A 35 -0.22 4.82 -0.88
N LEU A 36 0.18 3.58 -0.62
CA LEU A 36 0.31 3.02 0.73
C LEU A 36 1.80 2.89 1.09
N PRO A 37 2.37 3.82 1.89
CA PRO A 37 3.78 3.74 2.25
C PRO A 37 4.05 2.51 3.15
N LEU A 38 5.07 1.73 2.81
CA LEU A 38 5.55 0.60 3.60
C LEU A 38 7.06 0.73 3.85
N SER A 39 7.44 0.85 5.11
CA SER A 39 8.86 0.89 5.49
C SER A 39 9.51 -0.47 5.25
N ALA A 40 10.56 -0.51 4.42
CA ALA A 40 11.31 -1.73 4.15
C ALA A 40 12.00 -2.28 5.42
N ILE A 41 12.39 -1.40 6.35
CA ILE A 41 12.93 -1.78 7.65
C ILE A 41 11.84 -2.40 8.54
N ALA A 42 10.63 -1.81 8.57
CA ALA A 42 9.52 -2.38 9.33
C ALA A 42 9.10 -3.74 8.78
N LEU A 43 9.05 -3.89 7.45
CA LEU A 43 8.83 -5.16 6.77
C LEU A 43 9.88 -6.21 7.19
N ALA A 44 11.17 -5.87 7.15
CA ALA A 44 12.24 -6.79 7.54
C ALA A 44 12.17 -7.22 9.01
N ASN A 45 11.75 -6.32 9.90
CA ASN A 45 11.61 -6.62 11.33
C ASN A 45 10.39 -7.51 11.63
N HIS A 46 9.30 -7.36 10.88
CA HIS A 46 8.05 -8.08 11.13
C HIS A 46 7.93 -9.40 10.35
N GLU A 47 8.29 -9.41 9.05
CA GLU A 47 8.27 -10.60 8.19
C GLU A 47 9.58 -10.70 7.39
N PRO A 48 10.66 -11.24 7.99
CA PRO A 48 11.99 -11.28 7.36
C PRO A 48 12.03 -12.12 6.08
N GLU A 49 11.21 -13.18 5.97
CA GLU A 49 11.13 -14.01 4.76
C GLU A 49 10.52 -13.23 3.58
N LEU A 50 9.49 -12.43 3.84
CA LEU A 50 8.87 -11.57 2.84
C LEU A 50 9.84 -10.47 2.39
N ALA A 51 10.59 -9.89 3.33
CA ALA A 51 11.64 -8.92 3.03
C ALA A 51 12.78 -9.53 2.18
N ALA A 52 13.25 -10.73 2.53
CA ALA A 52 14.26 -11.44 1.74
C ALA A 52 13.74 -11.76 0.32
N GLY A 53 12.48 -12.19 0.21
CA GLY A 53 11.81 -12.38 -1.06
C GLY A 53 11.74 -11.10 -1.89
N LEU A 54 11.47 -9.96 -1.25
CA LEU A 54 11.40 -8.65 -1.89
C LEU A 54 12.74 -8.25 -2.53
N TYR A 55 13.87 -8.50 -1.87
CA TYR A 55 15.19 -8.20 -2.45
C TYR A 55 15.58 -9.17 -3.57
N ALA A 56 15.16 -10.44 -3.47
CA ALA A 56 15.46 -11.46 -4.47
C ALA A 56 14.61 -11.31 -5.75
N ARG A 57 13.32 -10.98 -5.59
CA ARG A 57 12.33 -10.91 -6.68
C ARG A 57 11.40 -9.70 -6.47
N PRO A 58 11.89 -8.46 -6.67
CA PRO A 58 11.12 -7.26 -6.33
C PRO A 58 9.77 -7.17 -7.00
N LEU A 59 9.71 -7.43 -8.32
CA LEU A 59 8.49 -7.27 -9.09
C LEU A 59 7.38 -8.21 -8.61
N GLU A 60 7.70 -9.50 -8.42
CA GLU A 60 6.74 -10.50 -7.95
C GLU A 60 6.19 -10.15 -6.57
N VAL A 61 7.06 -9.72 -5.65
CA VAL A 61 6.66 -9.42 -4.26
C VAL A 61 5.92 -8.09 -4.16
N LEU A 62 6.28 -7.09 -4.98
CA LEU A 62 5.53 -5.83 -5.06
C LEU A 62 4.11 -6.06 -5.59
N THR A 63 3.95 -6.85 -6.66
CA THR A 63 2.62 -7.23 -7.16
C THR A 63 1.82 -7.97 -6.09
N LEU A 64 2.46 -8.89 -5.35
CA LEU A 64 1.81 -9.60 -4.25
C LEU A 64 1.37 -8.65 -3.12
N LEU A 65 2.18 -7.64 -2.79
CA LEU A 65 1.84 -6.62 -1.80
C LEU A 65 0.67 -5.74 -2.26
N ASP A 66 0.64 -5.35 -3.54
CA ASP A 66 -0.47 -4.60 -4.14
C ASP A 66 -1.77 -5.42 -4.09
N GLU A 67 -1.73 -6.69 -4.49
CA GLU A 67 -2.87 -7.62 -4.39
C GLU A 67 -3.35 -7.82 -2.95
N ALA A 68 -2.43 -7.77 -1.97
CA ALA A 68 -2.75 -7.93 -0.55
C ALA A 68 -3.42 -6.69 0.08
N THR A 69 -3.44 -5.54 -0.62
CA THR A 69 -4.09 -4.33 -0.09
C THR A 69 -5.60 -4.48 0.04
N ILE A 70 -6.26 -5.16 -0.90
CA ILE A 70 -7.72 -5.39 -0.87
C ILE A 70 -8.12 -6.25 0.34
N PRO A 71 -7.55 -7.45 0.57
CA PRO A 71 -7.90 -8.23 1.75
C PRO A 71 -7.55 -7.52 3.06
N ALA A 72 -6.44 -6.76 3.12
CA ALA A 72 -6.11 -5.96 4.30
C ALA A 72 -7.14 -4.85 4.56
N GLN A 73 -7.63 -4.17 3.52
CA GLN A 73 -8.71 -3.18 3.63
C GLN A 73 -10.01 -3.81 4.13
N LEU A 74 -10.38 -4.99 3.62
CA LEU A 74 -11.59 -5.70 4.04
C LEU A 74 -11.51 -6.13 5.51
N GLU A 75 -10.38 -6.67 5.94
CA GLU A 75 -10.16 -7.08 7.34
C GLU A 75 -10.22 -5.86 8.28
N MET A 76 -9.52 -4.76 7.93
CA MET A 76 -9.55 -3.51 8.69
C MET A 76 -10.96 -2.92 8.76
N LYS A 77 -11.70 -2.92 7.65
CA LYS A 77 -13.09 -2.44 7.61
C LYS A 77 -13.97 -3.24 8.56
N SER A 78 -13.89 -4.57 8.53
CA SER A 78 -14.67 -5.43 9.43
C SER A 78 -14.34 -5.19 10.91
N ALA A 79 -13.06 -4.93 11.23
CA ALA A 79 -12.62 -4.66 12.59
C ALA A 79 -13.15 -3.31 13.12
N ILE A 80 -13.19 -2.28 12.26
CA ILE A 80 -13.74 -0.96 12.62
C ILE A 80 -15.26 -1.05 12.81
N GLU A 81 -15.97 -1.75 11.93
CA GLU A 81 -17.43 -1.94 12.02
C GLU A 81 -17.83 -2.65 13.33
N GLN A 82 -17.14 -3.73 13.69
CA GLN A 82 -17.37 -4.44 14.96
C GLN A 82 -17.11 -3.56 16.20
N GLY A 83 -16.09 -2.68 16.15
CA GLY A 83 -15.79 -1.74 17.22
C GLY A 83 -16.90 -0.69 17.43
N MET A 84 -17.56 -0.26 16.35
CA MET A 84 -18.66 0.71 16.41
C MET A 84 -19.93 0.12 17.00
N GLU A 85 -20.25 -1.14 16.67
CA GLU A 85 -21.41 -1.85 17.25
C GLU A 85 -21.27 -2.01 18.78
N GLY A 86 -20.08 -2.32 19.26
CA GLY A 86 -19.79 -2.42 20.70
C GLY A 86 -19.92 -1.09 21.45
N GLN A 87 -19.55 0.03 20.83
CA GLN A 87 -19.66 1.36 21.45
C GLN A 87 -21.10 1.90 21.45
N GLN A 88 -21.90 1.59 20.43
CA GLN A 88 -23.32 1.96 20.41
C GLN A 88 -24.14 1.18 21.45
N ALA A 89 -23.83 -0.11 21.65
CA ALA A 89 -24.45 -0.91 22.71
C ALA A 89 -24.13 -0.37 24.12
N ALA A 90 -22.91 0.15 24.34
CA ALA A 90 -22.52 0.76 25.62
C ALA A 90 -23.12 2.16 25.84
N ALA A 91 -23.26 2.97 24.78
CA ALA A 91 -23.84 4.31 24.85
C ALA A 91 -25.36 4.31 25.15
N ALA A 92 -26.07 3.23 24.82
CA ALA A 92 -27.50 3.09 25.13
C ALA A 92 -27.83 2.98 26.63
N VAL A 93 -26.82 2.78 27.50
CA VAL A 93 -27.01 2.64 28.96
C VAL A 93 -26.71 3.95 29.72
N GLY A 94 -26.09 4.94 29.08
CA GLY A 94 -25.74 6.24 29.68
C GLY A 94 -26.64 7.38 29.20
N GLY A 95 -27.71 7.67 29.94
CA GLY A 95 -28.62 8.79 29.66
C GLY A 95 -27.91 10.16 29.76
N GLY A 96 -27.74 10.83 28.62
CA GLY A 96 -27.23 12.20 28.55
C GLY A 96 -27.48 12.80 27.17
N ALA A 97 -28.54 13.59 27.05
CA ALA A 97 -28.98 14.23 25.82
C ALA A 97 -27.93 15.24 25.30
N GLY A 98 -27.21 14.84 24.27
CA GLY A 98 -26.36 15.69 23.44
C GLY A 98 -26.27 15.07 22.05
N GLN A 99 -27.28 15.34 21.23
CA GLN A 99 -27.45 14.75 19.90
C GLN A 99 -26.44 15.37 18.92
N LEU A 100 -25.19 14.94 19.00
CA LEU A 100 -24.21 15.11 17.93
C LEU A 100 -24.57 14.07 16.86
N LEU A 101 -25.02 14.55 15.70
CA LEU A 101 -25.27 13.73 14.52
C LEU A 101 -24.07 12.79 14.29
N PRO A 102 -24.25 11.46 14.25
CA PRO A 102 -23.17 10.57 13.91
C PRO A 102 -22.80 10.86 12.45
N VAL A 103 -21.64 11.48 12.23
CA VAL A 103 -21.02 11.51 10.90
C VAL A 103 -20.70 10.06 10.59
N GLN A 104 -21.62 9.38 9.90
CA GLN A 104 -21.38 8.06 9.33
C GLN A 104 -20.31 8.25 8.25
N CYS A 105 -19.05 8.08 8.63
CA CYS A 105 -17.96 7.98 7.68
C CYS A 105 -18.15 6.68 6.92
N ALA A 106 -18.67 6.76 5.69
CA ALA A 106 -18.74 5.60 4.81
C ALA A 106 -17.33 5.03 4.62
N LEU A 107 -17.15 3.74 4.92
CA LEU A 107 -15.89 3.03 4.71
C LEU A 107 -15.91 2.37 3.34
N ASN A 108 -15.04 2.85 2.44
CA ASN A 108 -14.95 2.39 1.06
C ASN A 108 -13.67 1.59 0.84
N VAL A 109 -13.80 0.42 0.23
CA VAL A 109 -12.64 -0.36 -0.24
C VAL A 109 -12.22 0.19 -1.59
N CYS A 110 -10.94 0.51 -1.72
CA CYS A 110 -10.35 1.07 -2.92
C CYS A 110 -9.51 0.01 -3.66
N ASP A 111 -9.77 -0.17 -4.95
CA ASP A 111 -9.05 -1.13 -5.78
C ASP A 111 -7.69 -0.59 -6.28
N ASN A 112 -7.55 0.73 -6.38
CA ASN A 112 -6.38 1.40 -6.96
C ASN A 112 -5.34 1.80 -5.90
N VAL A 113 -5.05 0.94 -4.93
CA VAL A 113 -4.05 1.18 -3.88
C VAL A 113 -2.73 0.49 -4.23
N HIS A 114 -1.64 1.25 -4.20
CA HIS A 114 -0.30 0.79 -4.58
C HIS A 114 0.67 0.91 -3.40
N VAL A 115 1.31 -0.19 -3.03
CA VAL A 115 2.32 -0.20 -1.97
C VAL A 115 3.59 0.51 -2.46
N ARG A 116 4.06 1.48 -1.69
CA ARG A 116 5.26 2.26 -1.97
C ARG A 116 6.30 2.01 -0.89
N LEU A 117 7.40 1.37 -1.26
CA LEU A 117 8.50 1.14 -0.33
C LEU A 117 9.18 2.45 0.06
N VAL A 118 9.29 2.67 1.36
CA VAL A 118 10.04 3.79 1.94
C VAL A 118 11.15 3.27 2.84
N SER A 119 12.12 4.12 3.15
CA SER A 119 13.20 3.79 4.09
C SER A 119 13.92 2.49 3.75
N LEU A 120 14.26 2.30 2.48
CA LEU A 120 15.15 1.20 2.07
C LEU A 120 16.43 1.30 2.92
N PRO A 121 16.91 0.19 3.51
CA PRO A 121 18.11 0.23 4.33
C PRO A 121 19.27 0.75 3.49
N THR A 122 19.67 1.99 3.78
CA THR A 122 20.95 2.52 3.32
C THR A 122 22.00 1.74 4.09
N SER A 123 22.79 0.92 3.40
CA SER A 123 23.70 -0.09 3.98
C SER A 123 24.19 0.27 5.38
N LEU A 124 23.78 -0.51 6.39
CA LEU A 124 24.41 -0.51 7.73
C LEU A 124 25.76 -1.25 7.71
N ASP A 125 26.43 -1.28 6.55
CA ASP A 125 27.61 -2.09 6.28
C ASP A 125 28.82 -1.15 6.05
N PRO A 126 29.96 -1.32 6.74
CA PRO A 126 31.17 -0.50 6.59
C PRO A 126 31.88 -0.62 5.22
N HIS A 127 31.33 -1.40 4.29
CA HIS A 127 31.81 -1.49 2.90
C HIS A 127 30.70 -1.05 1.93
N PRO A 128 30.98 -0.14 0.97
CA PRO A 128 29.96 0.45 0.11
C PRO A 128 29.34 -0.62 -0.81
N SER A 129 28.17 -1.12 -0.41
CA SER A 129 27.44 -2.25 -1.00
C SER A 129 26.41 -1.80 -2.06
N PRO A 130 25.93 -2.68 -2.96
CA PRO A 130 25.41 -2.39 -4.31
C PRO A 130 24.02 -1.75 -4.38
N MET A 131 23.39 -1.41 -3.24
CA MET A 131 22.04 -0.85 -3.19
C MET A 131 21.98 0.68 -3.34
N ARG A 132 23.12 1.37 -3.20
CA ARG A 132 23.24 2.81 -3.45
C ARG A 132 24.42 3.13 -4.38
N PRO A 133 24.48 2.53 -5.57
CA PRO A 133 25.54 2.82 -6.51
C PRO A 133 25.40 4.29 -6.98
N PRO A 134 26.51 5.02 -7.16
CA PRO A 134 26.44 6.28 -7.89
C PRO A 134 25.88 6.00 -9.29
N LEU A 135 25.12 6.94 -9.85
CA LEU A 135 24.46 6.77 -11.16
C LEU A 135 25.43 6.30 -12.25
N ALA A 136 26.68 6.77 -12.22
CA ALA A 136 27.77 6.37 -13.13
C ALA A 136 28.20 4.90 -13.04
N ARG A 137 27.80 4.17 -11.99
CA ARG A 137 28.13 2.76 -11.76
C ARG A 137 26.94 1.82 -11.93
N LEU A 138 25.77 2.33 -12.34
CA LEU A 138 24.65 1.48 -12.73
C LEU A 138 25.00 0.76 -14.04
N GLY A 139 24.90 -0.57 -14.03
CA GLY A 139 25.13 -1.43 -15.17
C GLY A 139 24.13 -2.59 -15.21
N CYS A 140 24.38 -3.57 -16.09
CA CYS A 140 23.46 -4.68 -16.30
C CYS A 140 23.33 -5.60 -15.08
N SER A 141 24.31 -5.62 -14.17
CA SER A 141 24.29 -6.46 -12.97
C SER A 141 23.25 -6.02 -11.93
N GLN A 142 22.75 -4.78 -12.03
CA GLN A 142 21.69 -4.27 -11.16
C GLN A 142 20.30 -4.30 -11.80
N LEU A 143 20.16 -4.94 -12.97
CA LEU A 143 18.84 -5.14 -13.59
C LEU A 143 17.94 -5.95 -12.65
N HIS A 144 16.68 -5.53 -12.56
CA HIS A 144 15.65 -6.12 -11.70
C HIS A 144 15.93 -6.08 -10.19
N GLN A 145 16.88 -5.26 -9.73
CA GLN A 145 17.15 -5.06 -8.30
C GLN A 145 16.44 -3.80 -7.76
N LEU A 146 16.09 -3.83 -6.47
CA LEU A 146 15.69 -2.62 -5.75
C LEU A 146 16.93 -1.79 -5.44
N LEU A 147 16.93 -0.54 -5.90
CA LEU A 147 18.05 0.37 -5.74
C LEU A 147 17.56 1.69 -5.16
N TYR A 148 18.40 2.32 -4.35
CA TYR A 148 18.20 3.68 -3.90
C TYR A 148 19.15 4.61 -4.64
N VAL A 149 18.60 5.44 -5.53
CA VAL A 149 19.39 6.38 -6.33
C VAL A 149 19.23 7.79 -5.75
N ASN A 150 20.34 8.51 -5.61
CA ASN A 150 20.35 9.90 -5.19
C ASN A 150 20.95 10.74 -6.29
N GLY A 151 20.33 11.90 -6.56
CA GLY A 151 20.80 12.80 -7.58
C GLY A 151 20.06 14.13 -7.52
N THR A 152 20.57 15.09 -8.29
CA THR A 152 19.88 16.36 -8.52
C THR A 152 19.03 16.22 -9.77
N VAL A 153 17.74 16.55 -9.67
CA VAL A 153 16.84 16.58 -10.84
C VAL A 153 17.12 17.86 -11.61
N VAL A 154 17.55 17.73 -12.87
CA VAL A 154 17.82 18.86 -13.76
C VAL A 154 16.95 18.67 -15.01
N ARG A 155 16.05 19.62 -15.28
CA ARG A 155 15.03 19.60 -16.36
C ARG A 155 13.86 18.63 -16.14
N GLY A 156 12.88 19.05 -15.34
CA GLY A 156 11.56 18.40 -15.30
C GLY A 156 10.76 18.67 -16.58
N GLY A 157 10.11 17.64 -17.12
CA GLY A 157 9.12 17.79 -18.19
C GLY A 157 7.71 18.02 -17.65
N PRO A 158 6.73 18.33 -18.52
CA PRO A 158 5.33 18.43 -18.11
C PRO A 158 4.79 17.06 -17.68
N VAL A 159 3.85 17.05 -16.73
CA VAL A 159 3.14 15.84 -16.32
C VAL A 159 2.32 15.32 -17.50
N ARG A 160 2.46 14.03 -17.80
CA ARG A 160 1.67 13.33 -18.82
C ARG A 160 0.76 12.33 -18.13
N VAL A 161 -0.49 12.29 -18.57
CA VAL A 161 -1.46 11.28 -18.14
C VAL A 161 -1.21 10.01 -18.95
N TRP A 162 -1.06 8.89 -18.26
CA TRP A 162 -0.94 7.57 -18.86
C TRP A 162 -2.18 6.77 -18.51
N GLU A 163 -2.80 6.14 -19.52
CA GLU A 163 -3.94 5.26 -19.30
C GLU A 163 -3.47 3.98 -18.59
N SER A 164 -4.07 3.69 -17.43
CA SER A 164 -3.80 2.46 -16.67
C SER A 164 -4.66 1.29 -17.16
N ILE A 165 -5.92 1.56 -17.53
CA ILE A 165 -6.90 0.57 -17.97
C ILE A 165 -7.67 1.15 -19.16
N GLN A 166 -7.87 0.34 -20.21
CA GLN A 166 -8.71 0.68 -21.34
C GLN A 166 -9.89 -0.28 -21.41
N PHE A 167 -11.11 0.27 -21.31
CA PHE A 167 -12.34 -0.50 -21.51
C PHE A 167 -12.72 -0.46 -22.99
N PHE A 168 -13.05 -1.62 -23.55
CA PHE A 168 -13.47 -1.74 -24.94
C PHE A 168 -14.93 -2.14 -24.98
N GLU A 169 -15.79 -1.27 -25.50
CA GLU A 169 -17.20 -1.61 -25.70
C GLU A 169 -17.34 -2.46 -26.96
N CYS A 170 -17.98 -3.62 -26.83
CA CYS A 170 -18.29 -4.44 -27.98
C CYS A 170 -19.32 -3.73 -28.88
N SER A 171 -18.95 -3.49 -30.15
CA SER A 171 -19.81 -2.81 -31.11
C SER A 171 -21.13 -3.53 -31.41
N ARG A 172 -21.19 -4.85 -31.17
CA ARG A 172 -22.38 -5.68 -31.44
C ARG A 172 -23.32 -5.79 -30.23
N CYS A 173 -22.79 -6.12 -29.05
CA CYS A 173 -23.63 -6.36 -27.86
C CYS A 173 -23.69 -5.17 -26.89
N LYS A 174 -22.88 -4.12 -27.10
CA LYS A 174 -22.86 -2.93 -26.24
C LYS A 174 -22.46 -3.17 -24.79
N GLU A 175 -21.87 -4.34 -24.51
CA GLU A 175 -21.26 -4.66 -23.23
C GLU A 175 -19.80 -4.15 -23.20
N LYS A 176 -19.35 -3.75 -22.00
CA LYS A 176 -18.00 -3.25 -21.70
C LYS A 176 -17.10 -4.36 -21.17
#